data_AF-J7S658-F1
#
_entry.id   AF-J7S658-F1
#
_cell.length_a   1.000
_cell.length_b   1.000
_cell.length_c   1.000
_cell.angle_alpha   90.00
_cell.angle_beta   90.00
_cell.angle_gamma   90.00
#
_symmetry.space_group_name_H-M   'P 1'
#
loop_
_entity.id
_entity.type
_entity.pdbx_description
1 polymer ?
#
loop_
_entity_poly.entity_id
_entity_poly.type
_entity_poly.pdbx_seq_one_letter_code
_entity_poly.pdbx_strand_id
1 'polypeptide(L)'
;MSTKSNRQILTRGKNYATKQAKKFGADEVSFNKDSRLDYLTGFHKRKLERKKKAQEFNKEQDRLAKIEARKKAKEEKKKQMDEDMRRFRESLQIQQDIEENVNEGDGDASDSSWHGFDDEAEGKSCQGDASSETDSVKPILKRNLTAVYDNETTVEIETLEPNENFEYLAQINNVKLEKAEDVLNESVTRAKKYAKFLGMADADEDNKKKKKQKKFRYLTKNERKDNQRKAYNNKHRR
;
A
#
# COMPACT_ATOMS: atom_id res chain seq x y z
N MET A 1 -16.07 -41.26 -24.64
CA MET A 1 -14.82 -40.66 -24.10
C MET A 1 -13.70 -41.66 -24.31
N SER A 2 -12.78 -41.42 -25.26
CA SER A 2 -11.68 -42.34 -25.54
C SER A 2 -10.71 -42.40 -24.35
N THR A 3 -10.52 -43.60 -23.78
CA THR A 3 -9.56 -43.85 -22.70
C THR A 3 -8.15 -43.75 -23.24
N LYS A 4 -7.36 -42.82 -22.70
CA LYS A 4 -5.96 -42.62 -23.11
C LYS A 4 -5.16 -43.88 -22.81
N SER A 5 -4.43 -44.38 -23.80
CA SER A 5 -3.55 -45.54 -23.64
C SER A 5 -2.45 -45.25 -22.62
N ASN A 6 -2.01 -46.26 -21.86
CA ASN A 6 -0.91 -46.16 -20.89
C ASN A 6 0.35 -45.54 -21.51
N ARG A 7 0.64 -45.85 -22.78
CA ARG A 7 1.75 -45.24 -23.52
C ARG A 7 1.59 -43.72 -23.65
N GLN A 8 0.38 -43.21 -23.88
CA GLN A 8 0.11 -41.76 -23.99
C GLN A 8 0.22 -41.06 -22.64
N ILE A 9 -0.13 -41.73 -21.54
CA ILE A 9 -0.01 -41.20 -20.17
C ILE A 9 1.47 -41.08 -19.80
N LEU A 10 2.26 -42.12 -20.08
CA LEU A 10 3.70 -42.16 -19.75
C LEU A 10 4.54 -41.26 -20.67
N THR A 11 4.14 -41.02 -21.93
CA THR A 11 4.86 -40.15 -22.88
C THR A 11 4.44 -38.68 -22.81
N ARG A 12 3.37 -38.35 -22.08
CA ARG A 12 2.85 -36.98 -21.97
C ARG A 12 3.87 -35.98 -21.44
N GLY A 13 4.74 -36.39 -20.51
CA GLY A 13 5.80 -35.53 -19.98
C GLY A 13 6.82 -35.10 -21.05
N LYS A 14 7.21 -36.02 -21.94
CA LYS A 14 8.11 -35.72 -23.06
C LYS A 14 7.46 -34.76 -24.06
N ASN A 15 6.19 -35.00 -24.39
CA ASN A 15 5.44 -34.12 -25.29
C ASN A 15 5.20 -32.72 -24.69
N TYR A 16 5.05 -32.63 -23.37
CA TYR A 16 4.96 -31.36 -22.67
C TYR A 16 6.30 -30.63 -22.71
N ALA A 17 7.40 -31.30 -22.41
CA ALA A 17 8.74 -30.72 -22.47
C ALA A 17 9.09 -30.20 -23.88
N THR A 18 8.81 -30.98 -24.93
CA THR A 18 9.02 -30.54 -26.31
C THR A 18 8.11 -29.37 -26.70
N LYS A 19 6.86 -29.35 -26.23
CA LYS A 19 5.95 -28.22 -26.45
C LYS A 19 6.39 -26.96 -25.70
N GLN A 20 6.92 -27.09 -24.49
CA GLN A 20 7.48 -25.96 -23.74
C GLN A 20 8.76 -25.42 -24.38
N ALA A 21 9.63 -26.30 -24.86
CA ALA A 21 10.83 -25.90 -25.60
C ALA A 21 10.47 -25.11 -26.88
N LYS A 22 9.44 -25.57 -27.61
CA LYS A 22 8.94 -24.90 -28.82
C LYS A 22 8.16 -23.60 -28.56
N LYS A 23 7.65 -23.35 -27.35
CA LYS A 23 6.93 -22.09 -27.06
C LYS A 23 7.81 -20.86 -27.19
N PHE A 24 9.11 -21.00 -26.92
CA PHE A 24 10.07 -19.90 -26.92
C PHE A 24 11.17 -20.05 -27.98
N GLY A 25 11.28 -21.23 -28.61
CA GLY A 25 12.17 -21.46 -29.74
C GLY A 25 11.55 -20.99 -31.06
N ALA A 26 12.32 -20.31 -31.89
CA ALA A 26 11.94 -20.02 -33.27
C ALA A 26 12.26 -21.24 -34.15
N ASP A 27 11.36 -21.59 -35.07
CA ASP A 27 11.57 -22.71 -36.00
C ASP A 27 12.69 -22.38 -37.03
N GLU A 28 12.84 -21.11 -37.41
CA GLU A 28 13.87 -20.62 -38.33
C GLU A 28 14.39 -19.24 -37.87
N VAL A 29 15.70 -19.00 -38.02
CA VAL A 29 16.35 -17.72 -37.67
C VAL A 29 16.88 -17.07 -38.95
N SER A 30 16.26 -15.97 -39.39
CA SER A 30 16.73 -15.17 -40.51
C SER A 30 17.58 -13.98 -40.04
N PHE A 31 18.74 -13.77 -40.68
CA PHE A 31 19.66 -12.69 -40.33
C PHE A 31 19.49 -11.49 -41.27
N ASN A 32 18.54 -10.61 -40.93
CA ASN A 32 18.38 -9.34 -41.63
C ASN A 32 19.45 -8.33 -41.18
N LYS A 33 20.24 -7.82 -42.13
CA LYS A 33 21.32 -6.86 -41.88
C LYS A 33 20.79 -5.53 -41.36
N ASP A 34 19.63 -5.09 -41.84
CA ASP A 34 19.00 -3.84 -41.41
C ASP A 34 18.50 -3.92 -39.97
N SER A 35 17.83 -5.02 -39.60
CA SER A 35 17.41 -5.27 -38.22
C SER A 35 18.62 -5.36 -37.27
N ARG A 36 19.76 -5.88 -37.74
CA ARG A 36 21.02 -5.87 -36.98
C ARG A 36 21.55 -4.45 -36.80
N LEU A 37 21.52 -3.61 -37.83
CA LEU A 37 21.93 -2.20 -37.75
C LEU A 37 21.05 -1.40 -36.78
N ASP A 38 19.73 -1.56 -36.87
CA ASP A 38 18.77 -0.98 -35.92
C ASP A 38 19.00 -1.49 -34.50
N TYR A 39 19.35 -2.77 -34.36
CA TYR A 39 19.71 -3.31 -33.06
C TYR A 39 21.03 -2.69 -32.54
N LEU A 40 22.05 -2.51 -33.36
CA LEU A 40 23.33 -1.95 -32.91
C LEU A 40 23.26 -0.44 -32.64
N THR A 41 22.42 0.31 -33.35
CA THR A 41 22.33 1.78 -33.21
C THR A 41 21.17 2.22 -32.32
N GLY A 42 20.11 1.43 -32.22
CA GLY A 42 18.86 1.73 -31.52
C GLY A 42 18.87 1.53 -30.00
N PHE A 43 20.04 1.56 -29.33
CA PHE A 43 20.13 1.35 -27.88
C PHE A 43 19.24 2.30 -27.07
N HIS A 44 19.17 3.57 -27.46
CA HIS A 44 18.31 4.55 -26.81
C HIS A 44 16.82 4.20 -26.98
N LYS A 45 16.41 3.80 -28.20
CA LYS A 45 15.04 3.35 -28.49
C LYS A 45 14.67 2.14 -27.61
N ARG A 46 15.51 1.10 -27.57
CA ARG A 46 15.30 -0.06 -26.67
C ARG A 46 15.26 0.30 -25.19
N LYS A 47 16.08 1.27 -24.76
CA LYS A 47 16.07 1.73 -23.36
C LYS A 47 14.75 2.42 -23.03
N LEU A 48 14.23 3.24 -23.94
CA LEU A 48 12.91 3.88 -23.79
C LEU A 48 11.78 2.84 -23.82
N GLU A 49 11.81 1.90 -24.76
CA GLU A 49 10.82 0.81 -24.84
C GLU A 49 10.81 -0.03 -23.56
N ARG A 50 11.96 -0.42 -23.03
CA ARG A 50 12.03 -1.14 -21.74
C ARG A 50 11.44 -0.34 -20.59
N LYS A 51 11.71 0.97 -20.53
CA LYS A 51 11.10 1.84 -19.52
C LYS A 51 9.58 1.92 -19.68
N LYS A 52 9.08 2.10 -20.91
CA LYS A 52 7.64 2.14 -21.20
C LYS A 52 6.96 0.83 -20.85
N LYS A 53 7.52 -0.31 -21.26
CA LYS A 53 7.00 -1.64 -20.93
C LYS A 53 6.94 -1.88 -19.42
N ALA A 54 7.97 -1.46 -18.68
CA ALA A 54 7.95 -1.54 -17.21
C ALA A 54 6.87 -0.65 -16.59
N GLN A 55 6.67 0.57 -17.12
CA GLN A 55 5.59 1.46 -16.68
C GLN A 55 4.20 0.88 -17.00
N GLU A 56 4.01 0.32 -18.19
CA GLU A 56 2.77 -0.32 -18.61
C GLU A 56 2.45 -1.54 -17.73
N PHE A 57 3.43 -2.41 -17.49
CA PHE A 57 3.28 -3.56 -16.61
C PHE A 57 2.84 -3.14 -15.19
N ASN A 58 3.49 -2.14 -14.61
CA ASN A 58 3.12 -1.63 -13.28
C ASN A 58 1.70 -1.06 -13.28
N LYS A 59 1.30 -0.30 -14.32
CA LYS A 59 -0.06 0.22 -14.45
C LYS A 59 -1.11 -0.89 -14.56
N GLU A 60 -0.80 -1.96 -15.28
CA GLU A 60 -1.68 -3.14 -15.38
C GLU A 60 -1.82 -3.85 -14.04
N GLN A 61 -0.72 -4.06 -13.32
CA GLN A 61 -0.75 -4.65 -11.98
C GLN A 61 -1.56 -3.79 -11.00
N ASP A 62 -1.35 -2.47 -11.00
CA ASP A 62 -2.12 -1.55 -10.17
C ASP A 62 -3.62 -1.57 -10.51
N ARG A 63 -3.96 -1.66 -11.81
CA ARG A 63 -5.35 -1.77 -12.25
C ARG A 63 -5.98 -3.07 -11.75
N LEU A 64 -5.29 -4.20 -11.89
CA LEU A 64 -5.76 -5.50 -11.41
C LEU A 64 -5.94 -5.49 -9.89
N ALA A 65 -4.97 -4.94 -9.14
CA ALA A 65 -5.05 -4.80 -7.68
C ALA A 65 -6.25 -3.93 -7.25
N LYS A 66 -6.53 -2.83 -7.96
CA LYS A 66 -7.71 -1.98 -7.69
C LYS A 66 -9.02 -2.71 -7.96
N ILE A 67 -9.09 -3.50 -9.03
CA ILE A 67 -10.28 -4.30 -9.35
C ILE A 67 -10.50 -5.37 -8.27
N GLU A 68 -9.44 -6.06 -7.86
CA GLU A 68 -9.50 -7.07 -6.80
C GLU A 68 -9.92 -6.46 -5.46
N ALA A 69 -9.33 -5.32 -5.08
CA ALA A 69 -9.71 -4.60 -3.86
C ALA A 69 -11.19 -4.16 -3.88
N ARG A 70 -11.68 -3.65 -5.02
CA ARG A 70 -13.10 -3.31 -5.19
C ARG A 70 -14.01 -4.53 -5.08
N LYS A 71 -13.58 -5.67 -5.64
CA LYS A 71 -14.33 -6.92 -5.55
C LYS A 71 -14.41 -7.40 -4.10
N LYS A 72 -13.28 -7.42 -3.39
CA LYS A 72 -13.21 -7.76 -1.96
C LYS A 72 -14.11 -6.86 -1.11
N ALA A 73 -14.02 -5.55 -1.28
CA ALA A 73 -14.87 -4.61 -0.55
C ALA A 73 -16.38 -4.80 -0.83
N LYS A 74 -16.76 -5.17 -2.06
CA LYS A 74 -18.16 -5.51 -2.38
C LYS A 74 -18.60 -6.81 -1.73
N GLU A 75 -17.74 -7.83 -1.72
CA GLU A 75 -18.02 -9.11 -1.07
C GLU A 75 -18.12 -8.97 0.44
N GLU A 76 -17.25 -8.17 1.07
CA GLU A 76 -17.30 -7.84 2.49
C GLU A 76 -18.60 -7.11 2.85
N LYS A 77 -18.98 -6.07 2.08
CA LYS A 77 -20.25 -5.37 2.29
C LYS A 77 -21.45 -6.29 2.13
N LYS A 78 -21.43 -7.19 1.15
CA LYS A 78 -22.51 -8.16 0.95
C LYS A 78 -22.60 -9.12 2.14
N LYS A 79 -21.47 -9.62 2.64
CA LYS A 79 -21.43 -10.48 3.84
C LYS A 79 -21.95 -9.76 5.07
N GLN A 80 -21.54 -8.51 5.29
CA GLN A 80 -22.05 -7.69 6.40
C GLN A 80 -23.57 -7.53 6.30
N MET A 81 -24.10 -7.17 5.12
CA MET A 81 -25.55 -7.07 4.92
C MET A 81 -26.27 -8.41 5.13
N ASP A 82 -25.70 -9.53 4.68
CA ASP A 82 -26.27 -10.87 4.88
C ASP A 82 -26.24 -11.26 6.38
N GLU A 83 -25.19 -10.90 7.11
CA GLU A 83 -25.06 -11.10 8.57
C GLU A 83 -26.05 -10.22 9.34
N ASP A 84 -26.18 -8.95 8.97
CA ASP A 84 -27.14 -8.01 9.57
C ASP A 84 -28.59 -8.50 9.33
N MET A 85 -28.91 -8.95 8.12
CA MET A 85 -30.21 -9.54 7.81
C MET A 85 -30.48 -10.84 8.58
N ARG A 86 -29.44 -11.66 8.83
CA ARG A 86 -29.57 -12.85 9.69
C ARG A 86 -29.85 -12.46 11.14
N ARG A 87 -29.06 -11.54 11.70
CA ARG A 87 -29.27 -11.01 13.06
C ARG A 87 -30.66 -10.39 13.22
N PHE A 88 -31.14 -9.67 12.20
CA PHE A 88 -32.48 -9.10 12.20
C PHE A 88 -33.57 -10.17 12.17
N ARG A 89 -33.41 -11.23 11.36
CA ARG A 89 -34.33 -12.37 11.37
C ARG A 89 -34.33 -13.11 12.71
N GLU A 90 -33.15 -13.31 13.30
CA GLU A 90 -33.00 -13.90 14.63
C GLU A 90 -33.68 -13.04 15.70
N SER A 91 -33.50 -11.71 15.68
CA SER A 91 -34.18 -10.82 16.62
C SER A 91 -35.70 -10.83 16.46
N LEU A 92 -36.21 -10.88 15.22
CA LEU A 92 -37.65 -10.99 14.96
C LEU A 92 -38.22 -12.34 15.43
N GLN A 93 -37.49 -13.44 15.22
CA GLN A 93 -37.88 -14.75 15.74
C GLN A 93 -37.92 -14.76 17.27
N ILE A 94 -36.91 -14.19 17.93
CA ILE A 94 -36.89 -14.06 19.40
C ILE A 94 -38.05 -13.18 19.89
N GLN A 95 -38.36 -12.07 19.21
CA GLN A 95 -39.53 -11.23 19.55
C GLN A 95 -40.84 -11.99 19.37
N GLN A 96 -40.99 -12.76 18.29
CA GLN A 96 -42.18 -13.59 18.05
C GLN A 96 -42.33 -14.69 19.11
N ASP A 97 -41.23 -15.34 19.52
CA ASP A 97 -41.23 -16.35 20.59
C ASP A 97 -41.54 -15.72 21.97
N ILE A 98 -41.19 -14.45 22.19
CA ILE A 98 -41.52 -13.69 23.41
C ILE A 98 -42.98 -13.21 23.37
N GLU A 99 -43.47 -12.70 22.24
CA GLU A 99 -44.86 -12.27 22.05
C GLU A 99 -45.83 -13.46 22.17
N GLU A 100 -45.47 -14.64 21.66
CA GLU A 100 -46.28 -15.87 21.83
C GLU A 100 -46.34 -16.34 23.31
N ASN A 101 -45.40 -15.88 24.16
CA ASN A 101 -45.35 -16.16 25.59
C ASN A 101 -45.94 -15.02 26.47
N VAL A 102 -46.27 -13.86 25.87
CA VAL A 102 -46.76 -12.65 26.58
C VAL A 102 -48.13 -12.18 26.06
N ASN A 103 -48.74 -12.87 25.09
CA ASN A 103 -50.08 -12.56 24.58
C ASN A 103 -51.24 -12.99 25.50
N GLU A 104 -51.19 -12.55 26.75
CA GLU A 104 -52.36 -12.06 27.50
C GLU A 104 -52.02 -10.63 27.98
N GLY A 105 -52.35 -9.61 27.18
CA GLY A 105 -52.26 -8.23 27.68
C GLY A 105 -52.12 -7.13 26.65
N ASP A 106 -53.27 -6.77 26.07
CA ASP A 106 -53.74 -5.42 25.75
C ASP A 106 -52.94 -4.51 24.79
N GLY A 107 -53.71 -3.78 23.98
CA GLY A 107 -53.22 -2.94 22.90
C GLY A 107 -52.77 -1.56 23.38
N ASP A 108 -52.02 -0.86 22.53
CA ASP A 108 -52.42 0.44 22.01
C ASP A 108 -51.45 0.86 20.89
N ALA A 109 -52.01 1.20 19.74
CA ALA A 109 -51.29 1.55 18.53
C ALA A 109 -51.30 3.08 18.37
N SER A 110 -50.22 3.73 18.82
CA SER A 110 -49.97 5.15 18.52
C SER A 110 -49.14 5.28 17.23
N ASP A 111 -49.85 5.50 16.12
CA ASP A 111 -49.28 5.87 14.82
C ASP A 111 -48.80 7.32 14.85
N SER A 112 -47.51 7.52 15.16
CA SER A 112 -46.82 8.80 14.96
C SER A 112 -46.02 8.74 13.66
N SER A 113 -46.73 8.94 12.55
CA SER A 113 -46.17 9.08 11.21
C SER A 113 -45.15 10.21 11.14
N TRP A 114 -43.89 9.83 10.90
CA TRP A 114 -42.73 10.71 10.74
C TRP A 114 -42.92 11.63 9.52
N HIS A 115 -43.11 12.92 9.77
CA HIS A 115 -43.19 13.95 8.73
C HIS A 115 -41.78 14.28 8.25
N GLY A 116 -41.47 13.88 7.01
CA GLY A 116 -40.20 14.17 6.35
C GLY A 116 -39.96 15.68 6.27
N PHE A 117 -38.70 16.09 6.42
CA PHE A 117 -38.31 17.49 6.27
C PHE A 117 -38.69 18.00 4.87
N ASP A 118 -39.62 18.94 4.84
CA ASP A 118 -39.95 19.76 3.66
C ASP A 118 -38.74 20.63 3.31
N ASP A 119 -38.24 20.47 2.09
CA ASP A 119 -37.12 21.23 1.53
C ASP A 119 -37.67 22.31 0.61
N GLU A 120 -38.20 23.39 1.19
CA GLU A 120 -38.46 24.64 0.49
C GLU A 120 -38.15 25.86 1.40
N ALA A 121 -36.92 26.36 1.31
CA ALA A 121 -36.63 27.75 1.63
C ALA A 121 -35.46 28.26 0.79
N GLU A 122 -35.80 29.14 -0.15
CA GLU A 122 -34.94 29.81 -1.09
C GLU A 122 -33.80 30.61 -0.47
N GLY A 123 -32.70 30.68 -1.24
CA GLY A 123 -31.96 31.89 -1.56
C GLY A 123 -31.83 32.99 -0.50
N LYS A 124 -30.65 33.08 0.11
CA LYS A 124 -30.11 34.35 0.61
C LYS A 124 -28.64 34.49 0.25
N SER A 125 -28.41 35.37 -0.71
CA SER A 125 -27.14 36.00 -1.01
C SER A 125 -26.68 36.88 0.17
N CYS A 126 -25.39 36.86 0.47
CA CYS A 126 -24.72 38.00 1.07
C CYS A 126 -23.25 38.02 0.67
N GLN A 127 -22.98 38.89 -0.29
CA GLN A 127 -21.66 39.43 -0.60
C GLN A 127 -21.34 40.46 0.49
N GLY A 128 -20.18 40.36 1.13
CA GLY A 128 -19.78 41.24 2.22
C GLY A 128 -18.32 41.02 2.61
N ASP A 129 -17.53 42.05 2.35
CA ASP A 129 -16.08 42.19 2.39
C ASP A 129 -15.51 42.43 3.81
N ALA A 130 -14.18 42.34 3.92
CA ALA A 130 -13.28 42.88 4.94
C ALA A 130 -12.85 42.01 6.16
N SER A 131 -11.63 41.48 6.03
CA SER A 131 -10.50 41.60 6.98
C SER A 131 -10.58 40.95 8.37
N SER A 132 -9.81 39.86 8.56
CA SER A 132 -8.78 39.82 9.61
C SER A 132 -7.85 38.62 9.43
N GLU A 133 -6.55 38.89 9.50
CA GLU A 133 -5.50 37.90 9.67
C GLU A 133 -5.78 36.96 10.86
N THR A 134 -5.55 35.66 10.67
CA THR A 134 -4.44 34.91 11.27
C THR A 134 -4.67 33.40 11.17
N ASP A 135 -3.60 32.70 10.78
CA ASP A 135 -3.51 31.25 10.73
C ASP A 135 -3.91 30.56 12.03
N SER A 136 -4.85 29.62 11.96
CA SER A 136 -4.93 28.53 12.93
C SER A 136 -5.12 27.19 12.22
N VAL A 137 -4.06 26.75 11.53
CA VAL A 137 -3.90 25.36 11.10
C VAL A 137 -3.89 24.48 12.35
N LYS A 138 -4.87 23.57 12.46
CA LYS A 138 -4.97 22.61 13.56
C LYS A 138 -3.70 21.75 13.62
N PRO A 139 -3.04 21.56 14.78
CA PRO A 139 -1.85 20.74 14.87
C PRO A 139 -2.17 19.26 14.63
N ILE A 140 -1.25 18.57 13.95
CA ILE A 140 -1.36 17.15 13.56
C ILE A 140 -1.10 16.20 14.75
N LEU A 141 -0.56 16.70 15.87
CA LEU A 141 -0.32 15.93 17.09
C LEU A 141 -1.42 16.19 18.13
N LYS A 142 -2.03 15.11 18.65
CA LYS A 142 -2.97 15.15 19.78
C LYS A 142 -2.20 15.63 21.02
N ARG A 143 -2.60 16.78 21.58
CA ARG A 143 -2.08 17.25 22.86
C ARG A 143 -2.78 16.43 23.95
N ASN A 144 -2.03 15.75 24.81
CA ASN A 144 -2.58 15.15 26.02
C ASN A 144 -2.89 16.29 26.99
N LEU A 145 -4.04 16.93 26.79
CA LEU A 145 -4.62 17.91 27.70
C LEU A 145 -5.43 17.13 28.72
N THR A 146 -5.04 17.19 29.99
CA THR A 146 -5.93 16.93 31.11
C THR A 146 -7.06 17.97 31.02
N ALA A 147 -8.19 17.57 30.44
CA ALA A 147 -9.40 18.36 30.45
C ALA A 147 -10.06 18.17 31.82
N VAL A 148 -9.97 19.19 32.67
CA VAL A 148 -10.78 19.28 33.89
C VAL A 148 -12.20 19.62 33.42
N TYR A 149 -13.07 18.62 33.41
CA TYR A 149 -14.52 18.83 33.35
C TYR A 149 -15.05 18.92 34.78
N ASP A 150 -16.15 19.67 34.94
CA ASP A 150 -16.68 20.14 36.21
C ASP A 150 -16.68 19.08 37.33
N ASN A 151 -16.17 19.53 38.48
CA ASN A 151 -16.07 18.89 39.79
C ASN A 151 -17.02 17.70 40.02
N GLU A 152 -16.58 16.46 39.72
CA GLU A 152 -16.98 15.22 40.42
C GLU A 152 -16.37 13.92 39.86
N THR A 153 -15.61 13.96 38.74
CA THR A 153 -14.92 12.74 38.24
C THR A 153 -13.45 12.99 37.91
N THR A 154 -12.56 12.38 38.70
CA THR A 154 -11.11 12.34 38.43
C THR A 154 -10.78 11.07 37.66
N VAL A 155 -10.36 11.20 36.40
CA VAL A 155 -9.83 10.07 35.62
C VAL A 155 -8.35 9.93 35.89
N GLU A 156 -7.98 8.93 36.68
CA GLU A 156 -6.58 8.54 36.88
C GLU A 156 -6.08 7.77 35.66
N ILE A 157 -5.13 8.35 34.93
CA ILE A 157 -4.48 7.70 33.79
C ILE A 157 -3.15 7.15 34.30
N GLU A 158 -3.12 5.86 34.66
CA GLU A 158 -1.87 5.16 34.94
C GLU A 158 -1.08 4.98 33.64
N THR A 159 0.16 5.45 33.61
CA THR A 159 1.08 5.12 32.52
C THR A 159 1.46 3.65 32.66
N LEU A 160 0.96 2.80 31.75
CA LEU A 160 1.45 1.43 31.65
C LEU A 160 2.98 1.48 31.48
N GLU A 161 3.71 1.07 32.51
CA GLU A 161 5.12 0.77 32.36
C GLU A 161 5.25 -0.30 31.26
N PRO A 162 6.19 -0.15 30.32
CA PRO A 162 6.44 -1.21 29.35
C PRO A 162 6.72 -2.49 30.14
N ASN A 163 5.91 -3.52 29.92
CA ASN A 163 6.11 -4.80 30.57
C ASN A 163 7.42 -5.40 30.03
N GLU A 164 8.50 -5.17 30.76
CA GLU A 164 9.87 -5.62 30.44
C GLU A 164 9.98 -7.16 30.42
N ASN A 165 8.92 -7.88 30.81
CA ASN A 165 8.91 -9.33 30.80
C ASN A 165 8.53 -9.89 29.42
N PHE A 166 9.46 -9.72 28.47
CA PHE A 166 9.32 -10.17 27.08
C PHE A 166 9.11 -11.69 26.96
N GLU A 167 9.63 -12.49 27.89
CA GLU A 167 9.42 -13.94 27.91
C GLU A 167 7.96 -14.29 28.17
N TYR A 168 7.33 -13.62 29.14
CA TYR A 168 5.92 -13.85 29.47
C TYR A 168 5.00 -13.43 28.31
N LEU A 169 5.26 -12.26 27.70
CA LEU A 169 4.53 -11.81 26.52
C LEU A 169 4.73 -12.74 25.33
N ALA A 170 5.94 -13.27 25.13
CA ALA A 170 6.22 -14.22 24.07
C ALA A 170 5.48 -15.55 24.31
N GLN A 171 5.41 -16.03 25.56
CA GLN A 171 4.64 -17.22 25.92
C GLN A 171 3.14 -17.02 25.66
N ILE A 172 2.56 -15.89 26.06
CA ILE A 172 1.14 -15.57 25.78
C ILE A 172 0.88 -15.56 24.27
N ASN A 173 1.80 -14.99 23.50
CA ASN A 173 1.67 -14.88 22.05
C ASN A 173 2.17 -16.13 21.31
N ASN A 174 2.51 -17.21 22.02
CA ASN A 174 3.05 -18.46 21.47
C ASN A 174 4.28 -18.27 20.55
N VAL A 175 5.09 -17.26 20.84
CA VAL A 175 6.33 -16.93 20.11
C VAL A 175 7.52 -17.61 20.79
N LYS A 176 8.32 -18.32 20.00
CA LYS A 176 9.58 -18.93 20.47
C LYS A 176 10.73 -17.95 20.23
N LEU A 177 11.24 -17.33 21.29
CA LEU A 177 12.27 -16.29 21.22
C LEU A 177 13.56 -16.77 20.53
N GLU A 178 14.06 -17.96 20.88
CA GLU A 178 15.26 -18.55 20.27
C GLU A 178 15.14 -18.65 18.73
N LYS A 179 13.99 -19.13 18.25
CA LYS A 179 13.74 -19.25 16.81
C LYS A 179 13.59 -17.88 16.14
N ALA A 180 13.06 -16.90 16.85
CA ALA A 180 12.91 -15.55 16.33
C ALA A 180 14.29 -14.89 16.12
N GLU A 181 15.23 -15.12 17.03
CA GLU A 181 16.61 -14.66 16.90
C GLU A 181 17.33 -15.32 15.72
N ASP A 182 17.17 -16.63 15.54
CA ASP A 182 17.73 -17.34 14.39
C ASP A 182 17.20 -16.77 13.06
N VAL A 183 15.89 -16.59 12.96
CA VAL A 183 15.24 -15.99 11.77
C VAL A 183 15.73 -14.56 11.54
N LEU A 184 15.91 -13.78 12.60
CA LEU A 184 16.47 -12.43 12.52
C LEU A 184 17.90 -12.47 11.96
N ASN A 185 18.75 -13.33 12.50
CA ASN A 185 20.14 -13.48 12.06
C ASN A 185 20.23 -13.95 10.59
N GLU A 186 19.39 -14.91 10.17
CA GLU A 186 19.28 -15.33 8.78
C GLU A 186 18.84 -14.19 7.86
N SER A 187 17.88 -13.38 8.28
CA SER A 187 17.39 -12.25 7.49
C SER A 187 18.47 -11.18 7.32
N VAL A 188 19.20 -10.86 8.39
CA VAL A 188 20.31 -9.89 8.40
C VAL A 188 21.45 -10.38 7.53
N THR A 189 21.83 -11.65 7.63
CA THR A 189 22.90 -12.22 6.79
C THR A 189 22.50 -12.25 5.31
N ARG A 190 21.24 -12.58 4.98
CA ARG A 190 20.70 -12.52 3.61
C ARG A 190 20.73 -11.09 3.07
N ALA A 191 20.29 -10.12 3.86
CA ALA A 191 20.32 -8.70 3.51
C ALA A 191 21.75 -8.20 3.28
N LYS A 192 22.71 -8.57 4.15
CA LYS A 192 24.13 -8.24 3.99
C LYS A 192 24.71 -8.84 2.69
N LYS A 193 24.42 -10.12 2.40
CA LYS A 193 24.84 -10.76 1.14
C LYS A 193 24.25 -10.07 -0.07
N TYR A 194 22.97 -9.68 -0.02
CA TYR A 194 22.29 -8.96 -1.09
C TYR A 194 22.87 -7.55 -1.30
N ALA A 195 23.14 -6.82 -0.22
CA ALA A 195 23.80 -5.52 -0.27
C ALA A 195 25.21 -5.62 -0.87
N LYS A 196 25.95 -6.68 -0.53
CA LYS A 196 27.25 -6.97 -1.15
C LYS A 196 27.12 -7.31 -2.63
N PHE A 197 26.14 -8.12 -3.01
CA PHE A 197 25.85 -8.44 -4.41
C PHE A 197 25.47 -7.20 -5.25
N LEU A 198 24.75 -6.25 -4.65
CA LEU A 198 24.40 -4.97 -5.27
C LEU A 198 25.55 -3.94 -5.27
N GLY A 199 26.74 -4.27 -4.74
CA GLY A 199 27.87 -3.35 -4.64
C GLY A 199 27.63 -2.19 -3.68
N MET A 200 26.70 -2.33 -2.74
CA MET A 200 26.37 -1.33 -1.72
C MET A 200 27.20 -1.51 -0.45
N ALA A 201 27.82 -2.69 -0.26
CA ALA A 201 28.56 -3.04 0.95
C ALA A 201 30.06 -2.67 0.93
N ASP A 202 30.61 -2.22 -0.20
CA ASP A 202 32.05 -1.90 -0.34
C ASP A 202 32.40 -0.47 0.09
N ALA A 203 31.48 0.24 0.74
CA ALA A 203 31.81 1.49 1.41
C ALA A 203 32.11 1.15 2.87
N ASP A 204 33.39 0.93 3.18
CA ASP A 204 33.91 0.91 4.55
C ASP A 204 33.22 2.01 5.36
N GLU A 205 32.61 1.66 6.49
CA GLU A 205 31.83 2.60 7.32
C GLU A 205 32.66 3.85 7.71
N ASP A 206 33.99 3.72 7.71
CA ASP A 206 34.94 4.80 7.98
C ASP A 206 35.14 5.78 6.81
N ASN A 207 34.78 5.42 5.58
CA ASN A 207 34.97 6.23 4.36
C ASN A 207 33.66 6.69 3.68
N LYS A 208 32.52 6.56 4.37
CA LYS A 208 31.25 7.16 3.92
C LYS A 208 31.31 8.69 4.04
N LYS A 209 31.92 9.36 3.05
CA LYS A 209 31.80 10.82 2.90
C LYS A 209 30.31 11.16 2.81
N LYS A 210 29.74 11.66 3.92
CA LYS A 210 28.34 12.12 3.99
C LYS A 210 28.08 13.01 2.78
N LYS A 211 27.15 12.59 1.91
CA LYS A 211 26.78 13.38 0.73
C LYS A 211 26.27 14.73 1.24
N LYS A 212 27.06 15.79 1.04
CA LYS A 212 26.68 17.14 1.46
C LYS A 212 25.36 17.49 0.77
N GLN A 213 24.33 17.78 1.55
CA GLN A 213 23.05 18.22 1.01
C GLN A 213 23.30 19.45 0.14
N LYS A 214 22.83 19.39 -1.12
CA LYS A 214 22.91 20.53 -2.03
C LYS A 214 22.00 21.61 -1.47
N LYS A 215 22.57 22.59 -0.79
CA LYS A 215 21.79 23.76 -0.39
C LYS A 215 21.54 24.56 -1.66
N PHE A 216 20.30 24.61 -2.13
CA PHE A 216 19.88 25.50 -3.21
C PHE A 216 20.03 26.94 -2.73
N ARG A 217 21.21 27.50 -2.94
CA ARG A 217 21.50 28.92 -2.75
C ARG A 217 22.07 29.43 -4.06
N TYR A 218 21.68 30.64 -4.45
CA TYR A 218 22.28 31.29 -5.59
C TYR A 218 23.78 31.44 -5.34
N LEU A 219 24.58 31.05 -6.34
CA LEU A 219 26.02 31.29 -6.33
C LEU A 219 26.25 32.78 -6.15
N THR A 220 27.14 33.13 -5.23
CA THR A 220 27.60 34.50 -5.06
C THR A 220 28.28 35.00 -6.34
N LYS A 221 28.39 36.32 -6.52
CA LYS A 221 28.99 36.91 -7.73
C LYS A 221 30.41 36.39 -8.00
N ASN A 222 31.20 36.17 -6.94
CA ASN A 222 32.56 35.65 -7.03
C ASN A 222 32.57 34.17 -7.44
N GLU A 223 31.75 33.34 -6.82
CA GLU A 223 31.64 31.91 -7.17
C GLU A 223 31.17 31.70 -8.61
N ARG A 224 30.26 32.56 -9.11
CA ARG A 224 29.80 32.54 -10.51
C ARG A 224 30.94 32.85 -11.48
N LYS A 225 31.78 33.84 -11.15
CA LYS A 225 32.95 34.23 -11.95
C LYS A 225 33.99 33.11 -12.01
N ASP A 226 34.22 32.42 -10.90
CA ASP A 226 35.14 31.28 -10.85
C ASP A 226 34.62 30.07 -11.62
N ASN A 227 33.31 29.79 -11.55
CA ASN A 227 32.69 28.73 -12.36
C ASN A 227 32.76 29.03 -13.85
N GLN A 228 32.54 30.30 -14.25
CA GLN A 228 32.74 30.73 -15.63
C GLN A 228 34.19 30.55 -16.05
N ARG A 229 35.17 31.00 -15.25
CA ARG A 229 36.61 30.77 -15.53
C ARG A 229 36.94 29.30 -15.72
N LYS A 230 36.45 28.42 -14.84
CA LYS A 230 36.65 26.96 -14.96
C LYS A 230 36.01 26.40 -16.24
N ALA A 231 34.81 26.85 -16.59
CA ALA A 231 34.13 26.43 -17.81
C ALA A 231 34.88 26.90 -19.07
N TYR A 232 35.34 28.16 -19.10
CA TYR A 232 36.17 28.69 -20.17
C TYR A 232 37.48 27.92 -20.31
N ASN A 233 38.19 27.67 -19.20
CA ASN A 233 39.43 26.90 -19.22
C ASN A 233 39.21 25.48 -19.74
N ASN A 234 38.16 24.78 -19.30
CA ASN A 234 37.83 23.45 -19.81
C ASN A 234 37.45 23.45 -21.30
N LYS A 235 36.81 24.53 -21.78
CA LYS A 235 36.46 24.68 -23.20
C LYS A 235 37.69 24.91 -24.07
N HIS A 236 38.72 25.57 -23.55
CA HIS A 236 39.99 25.85 -24.25
C HIS A 236 41.08 24.82 -23.96
N ARG A 237 40.81 23.81 -23.14
CA ARG A 237 41.73 22.68 -22.85
C ARG A 237 41.61 21.54 -23.88
N ARG A 238 41.01 21.82 -25.04
CA ARG A 238 40.94 20.91 -26.19
C ARG A 238 41.92 21.37 -27.25
#